data_AF-A0A9Q0C412-F1
#
_entry.id   AF-A0A9Q0C412-F1
#
_cell.length_a   1.000
_cell.length_b   1.000
_cell.length_c   1.000
_cell.angle_alpha   90.00
_cell.angle_beta   90.00
_cell.angle_gamma   90.00
#
_symmetry.space_group_name_H-M   'P 1'
#
loop_
_entity.id
_entity.type
_entity.pdbx_description
1 polymer ?
#
loop_
_entity_poly.entity_id
_entity_poly.type
_entity_poly.pdbx_seq_one_letter_code
_entity_poly.pdbx_strand_id
1 'polypeptide(L)'
;MKPERPKTPPWEVLLLISHFLQPKTLAKASCVCKSWREVFSSDYLWRPICLASYPCSSHLLVSGLSPYHLFSLFFSASKRRYNHPSPLYLSLNQLFFTVEIFHGEETLVSVLKPGEEAVPKDGCTFRFEIDLTADNVTLVGGTGELTVGWMVVMKGVDGAFAMMEREGKGRTVGGDQTKVWFNEKLPVPGCCKGLMHDGTGIEAEVVVGIGEGDNGKKMVERVGLGLMSGCRYVTLEDGLRYLQYFLLGNEKTGTGTR
;
A
#
# COMPACT_ATOMS: atom_id res chain seq x y z
N MET A 1 -38.92 -41.91 34.10
CA MET A 1 -38.15 -40.67 34.34
C MET A 1 -37.80 -40.06 33.00
N LYS A 2 -38.29 -38.86 32.69
CA LYS A 2 -37.96 -38.14 31.46
C LYS A 2 -36.61 -37.45 31.71
N PRO A 3 -35.55 -37.67 30.90
CA PRO A 3 -34.28 -37.00 31.14
C PRO A 3 -34.48 -35.49 31.00
N GLU A 4 -34.06 -34.74 32.04
CA GLU A 4 -34.04 -33.29 32.03
C GLU A 4 -33.16 -32.81 30.87
N ARG A 5 -33.70 -31.92 30.04
CA ARG A 5 -32.91 -31.32 28.96
C ARG A 5 -31.81 -30.45 29.59
N PRO A 6 -30.54 -30.61 29.19
CA PRO A 6 -29.47 -29.74 29.69
C PRO A 6 -29.83 -28.29 29.36
N LYS A 7 -29.78 -27.43 30.38
CA LYS A 7 -30.01 -25.99 30.25
C LYS A 7 -28.99 -25.44 29.25
N THR A 8 -29.46 -24.70 28.25
CA THR A 8 -28.57 -24.04 27.28
C THR A 8 -27.57 -23.18 28.05
N PRO A 9 -26.27 -23.22 27.71
CA PRO A 9 -25.28 -22.40 28.37
C PRO A 9 -25.69 -20.92 28.28
N PRO A 10 -25.46 -20.11 29.33
CA PRO A 10 -25.68 -18.68 29.28
C PRO A 10 -24.94 -18.06 28.08
N TRP A 11 -25.54 -17.07 27.42
CA TRP A 11 -24.98 -16.45 26.21
C TRP A 11 -23.63 -15.77 26.51
N GLU A 12 -23.39 -15.40 27.77
CA GLU A 12 -22.13 -14.87 28.31
C GLU A 12 -20.97 -15.88 28.20
N VAL A 13 -21.25 -17.18 28.26
CA VAL A 13 -20.21 -18.22 28.09
C VAL A 13 -19.78 -18.30 26.61
N LEU A 14 -20.71 -18.07 25.68
CA LEU A 14 -20.40 -18.04 24.25
C LEU A 14 -19.49 -16.85 23.92
N LEU A 15 -19.72 -15.69 24.53
CA LEU A 15 -18.82 -14.53 24.42
C LEU A 15 -17.39 -14.86 24.82
N LEU A 16 -17.19 -15.51 25.96
CA LEU A 16 -15.86 -15.88 26.45
C LEU A 16 -15.15 -16.83 25.47
N ILE A 17 -15.88 -17.82 24.94
CA ILE A 17 -15.34 -18.75 23.94
C ILE A 17 -14.94 -18.00 22.66
N SER A 18 -15.68 -16.96 22.27
CA SER A 18 -15.42 -16.23 21.02
C SER A 18 -14.03 -15.62 20.93
N HIS A 19 -13.44 -15.19 22.05
CA HIS A 19 -12.09 -14.62 22.11
C HIS A 19 -10.99 -15.64 21.80
N PHE A 20 -11.28 -16.94 21.93
CA PHE A 20 -10.33 -18.01 21.62
C PHE A 20 -10.50 -18.56 20.19
N LEU A 21 -11.51 -18.12 19.45
CA LEU A 21 -11.80 -18.62 18.11
C LEU A 21 -11.21 -17.73 17.03
N GLN A 22 -10.56 -18.37 16.06
CA GLN A 22 -10.15 -17.70 14.83
C GLN A 22 -11.38 -17.19 14.06
N PRO A 23 -11.30 -16.05 13.33
CA PRO A 23 -12.44 -15.45 12.64
C PRO A 23 -13.18 -16.43 11.71
N LYS A 24 -12.43 -17.30 11.02
CA LYS A 24 -12.98 -18.35 10.15
C LYS A 24 -13.78 -19.40 10.92
N THR A 25 -13.33 -19.76 12.12
CA THR A 25 -14.01 -20.74 13.00
C THR A 25 -15.24 -20.12 13.61
N LEU A 26 -15.15 -18.85 14.00
CA LEU A 26 -16.27 -18.07 14.52
C LEU A 26 -17.41 -17.93 13.49
N ALA A 27 -17.08 -17.63 12.22
CA ALA A 27 -18.04 -17.57 11.13
C ALA A 27 -18.71 -18.93 10.86
N LYS A 28 -18.02 -20.05 11.09
CA LYS A 28 -18.64 -21.39 11.00
C LYS A 28 -19.55 -21.66 12.20
N ALA A 29 -19.13 -21.23 13.38
CA ALA A 29 -19.90 -21.38 14.61
C ALA A 29 -21.22 -20.61 14.57
N SER A 30 -21.25 -19.42 13.95
CA SER A 30 -22.51 -18.65 13.78
C SER A 30 -23.59 -19.40 12.97
N CYS A 31 -23.23 -20.45 12.23
CA CYS A 31 -24.16 -21.28 11.48
C CYS A 31 -24.77 -22.46 12.27
N VAL A 32 -24.37 -22.67 13.54
CA VAL A 32 -24.80 -23.84 14.32
C VAL A 32 -26.26 -23.73 14.79
N CYS A 33 -26.65 -22.59 15.35
CA CYS A 33 -28.02 -22.32 15.79
C CYS A 33 -28.30 -20.81 15.86
N LYS A 34 -29.57 -20.41 16.08
CA LYS A 34 -29.97 -18.99 16.15
C LYS A 34 -29.23 -18.21 17.24
N SER A 35 -29.10 -18.79 18.44
CA SER A 35 -28.39 -18.15 19.55
C SER A 35 -26.90 -17.94 19.25
N TRP A 36 -26.25 -18.92 18.62
CA TRP A 36 -24.84 -18.78 18.20
C TRP A 36 -24.69 -17.75 17.09
N ARG A 37 -25.65 -17.66 16.18
CA ARG A 37 -25.67 -16.64 15.13
C ARG A 37 -25.72 -15.23 15.72
N GLU A 38 -26.61 -14.98 16.67
CA GLU A 38 -26.76 -13.66 17.29
C GLU A 38 -25.48 -13.23 18.02
N VAL A 39 -24.88 -14.13 18.80
CA VAL A 39 -23.64 -13.82 19.53
C VAL A 39 -22.45 -13.69 18.57
N PHE A 40 -22.22 -14.68 17.71
CA PHE A 40 -21.04 -14.75 16.84
C PHE A 40 -21.13 -13.93 15.55
N SER A 41 -22.23 -13.22 15.30
CA SER A 41 -22.32 -12.22 14.22
C SER A 41 -22.40 -10.79 14.77
N SER A 42 -22.21 -10.59 16.06
CA SER A 42 -22.35 -9.28 16.68
C SER A 42 -21.22 -8.31 16.33
N ASP A 43 -21.60 -7.05 16.10
CA ASP A 43 -20.69 -5.98 15.72
C ASP A 43 -19.60 -5.70 16.79
N TYR A 44 -19.90 -5.85 18.10
CA TYR A 44 -18.90 -5.64 19.16
C TYR A 44 -17.71 -6.62 19.04
N LEU A 45 -17.97 -7.80 18.49
CA LEU A 45 -17.01 -8.88 18.34
C LEU A 45 -16.23 -8.69 17.03
N TRP A 46 -16.95 -8.43 15.94
CA TRP A 46 -16.33 -8.31 14.62
C TRP A 46 -15.59 -7.00 14.40
N ARG A 47 -15.89 -5.93 15.15
CA ARG A 47 -15.17 -4.65 15.03
C ARG A 47 -13.67 -4.75 15.33
N PRO A 48 -13.22 -5.27 16.49
CA PRO A 48 -11.79 -5.45 16.74
C PRO A 48 -11.15 -6.47 15.80
N ILE A 49 -11.86 -7.54 15.42
CA ILE A 49 -11.36 -8.53 14.45
C ILE A 49 -11.11 -7.89 13.07
N CYS A 50 -12.06 -7.07 12.61
CA CYS A 50 -11.97 -6.37 11.33
C CYS A 50 -10.82 -5.37 11.34
N LEU A 51 -10.67 -4.58 12.41
CA LEU A 51 -9.56 -3.64 12.54
C LEU A 51 -8.19 -4.32 12.64
N ALA A 52 -8.10 -5.45 13.35
CA ALA A 52 -6.87 -6.22 13.45
C ALA A 52 -6.47 -6.87 12.12
N SER A 53 -7.45 -7.33 11.33
CA SER A 53 -7.20 -8.00 10.05
C SER A 53 -7.07 -7.02 8.87
N TYR A 54 -7.77 -5.89 8.94
CA TYR A 54 -7.86 -4.87 7.89
C TYR A 54 -7.82 -3.47 8.52
N PRO A 55 -6.66 -2.98 8.96
CA PRO A 55 -6.55 -1.69 9.64
C PRO A 55 -7.12 -0.50 8.84
N CYS A 56 -7.05 -0.55 7.50
CA CYS A 56 -7.60 0.48 6.60
C CYS A 56 -9.13 0.61 6.64
N SER A 57 -9.86 -0.34 7.25
CA SER A 57 -11.31 -0.29 7.27
C SER A 57 -11.87 0.63 8.36
N SER A 58 -11.01 1.31 9.14
CA SER A 58 -11.41 2.17 10.26
C SER A 58 -12.45 3.21 9.87
N HIS A 59 -12.24 3.93 8.76
CA HIS A 59 -13.16 4.95 8.26
C HIS A 59 -14.50 4.35 7.79
N LEU A 60 -14.51 3.14 7.25
CA LEU A 60 -15.72 2.45 6.79
C LEU A 60 -16.56 1.91 7.95
N LEU A 61 -15.91 1.54 9.05
CA LEU A 61 -16.57 1.12 10.29
C LEU A 61 -17.22 2.31 11.02
N VAL A 62 -16.72 3.53 10.82
CA VAL A 62 -17.35 4.75 11.32
C VAL A 62 -18.61 5.10 10.53
N SER A 63 -18.69 4.71 9.25
CA SER A 63 -19.86 4.94 8.39
C SER A 63 -21.09 4.08 8.71
N GLY A 64 -21.08 3.32 9.82
CA GLY A 64 -22.22 2.51 10.28
C GLY A 64 -22.41 1.19 9.53
N LEU A 65 -21.45 0.77 8.71
CA LEU A 65 -21.47 -0.54 8.06
C LEU A 65 -21.19 -1.65 9.07
N SER A 66 -21.91 -2.77 8.97
CA SER A 66 -21.69 -3.93 9.86
C SER A 66 -20.24 -4.43 9.72
N PRO A 67 -19.47 -4.49 10.82
CA PRO A 67 -18.10 -5.00 10.82
C PRO A 67 -18.00 -6.45 10.32
N TYR A 68 -19.01 -7.27 10.59
CA TYR A 68 -19.09 -8.63 10.05
C TYR A 68 -19.15 -8.64 8.52
N HIS A 69 -20.01 -7.79 7.96
CA HIS A 69 -20.18 -7.69 6.51
C HIS A 69 -18.91 -7.16 5.84
N LEU A 70 -18.30 -6.11 6.41
CA LEU A 70 -17.02 -5.57 5.95
C LEU A 70 -15.91 -6.62 5.99
N PHE A 71 -15.75 -7.33 7.10
CA PHE A 71 -14.79 -8.42 7.22
C PHE A 71 -15.03 -9.47 6.13
N SER A 72 -16.28 -9.88 5.91
CA SER A 72 -16.62 -10.87 4.88
C SER A 72 -16.27 -10.42 3.46
N LEU A 73 -16.47 -9.13 3.14
CA LEU A 73 -16.14 -8.52 1.86
C LEU A 73 -14.63 -8.47 1.66
N PHE A 74 -13.89 -7.98 2.65
CA PHE A 74 -12.42 -7.93 2.60
C PHE A 74 -11.81 -9.32 2.56
N PHE A 75 -12.34 -10.26 3.34
CA PHE A 75 -11.89 -11.64 3.34
C PHE A 75 -12.13 -12.30 1.99
N SER A 76 -13.30 -12.11 1.38
CA SER A 76 -13.60 -12.63 0.04
C SER A 76 -12.75 -11.97 -1.04
N ALA A 77 -12.51 -10.66 -0.95
CA ALA A 77 -11.61 -9.95 -1.84
C ALA A 77 -10.16 -10.44 -1.69
N SER A 78 -9.69 -10.66 -0.47
CA SER A 78 -8.36 -11.23 -0.20
C SER A 78 -8.24 -12.64 -0.78
N LYS A 79 -9.30 -13.46 -0.71
CA LYS A 79 -9.31 -14.77 -1.35
C LYS A 79 -9.22 -14.72 -2.88
N ARG A 80 -9.79 -13.68 -3.50
CA ARG A 80 -9.58 -13.43 -4.94
C ARG A 80 -8.13 -13.03 -5.24
N ARG A 81 -7.46 -12.34 -4.30
CA ARG A 81 -6.02 -12.04 -4.36
C ARG A 81 -5.12 -13.25 -4.03
N TYR A 82 -5.63 -14.27 -3.35
CA TYR A 82 -4.89 -15.50 -2.97
C TYR A 82 -4.55 -16.43 -4.14
N ASN A 83 -5.04 -16.16 -5.36
CA ASN A 83 -4.58 -16.85 -6.58
C ASN A 83 -3.27 -16.25 -7.13
N HIS A 84 -2.38 -15.77 -6.26
CA HIS A 84 -1.04 -15.29 -6.63
C HIS A 84 0.08 -16.10 -5.95
N PRO A 85 1.19 -16.41 -6.65
CA PRO A 85 1.96 -17.63 -6.41
C PRO A 85 3.18 -17.48 -5.49
N SER A 86 3.55 -16.28 -5.04
CA SER A 86 4.76 -16.08 -4.22
C SER A 86 4.46 -15.48 -2.84
N PRO A 87 5.06 -16.03 -1.76
CA PRO A 87 5.07 -15.38 -0.46
C PRO A 87 5.80 -14.02 -0.54
N LEU A 88 5.36 -13.06 0.27
CA LEU A 88 6.02 -11.76 0.38
C LEU A 88 7.23 -11.89 1.31
N TYR A 89 8.42 -11.75 0.74
CA TYR A 89 9.72 -11.78 1.41
C TYR A 89 10.34 -10.38 1.53
N LEU A 90 9.80 -9.40 0.82
CA LEU A 90 10.26 -8.03 0.81
C LEU A 90 9.45 -7.17 1.80
N SER A 91 10.16 -6.42 2.63
CA SER A 91 9.62 -5.43 3.56
C SER A 91 10.26 -4.06 3.33
N LEU A 92 9.60 -2.98 3.78
CA LEU A 92 10.14 -1.61 3.65
C LEU A 92 11.50 -1.45 4.35
N ASN A 93 11.73 -2.15 5.46
CA ASN A 93 12.98 -2.09 6.20
C ASN A 93 14.18 -2.64 5.43
N GLN A 94 13.96 -3.29 4.29
CA GLN A 94 15.00 -3.80 3.40
C GLN A 94 15.23 -2.89 2.19
N LEU A 95 14.56 -1.74 2.10
CA LEU A 95 14.60 -0.86 0.94
C LEU A 95 15.18 0.51 1.27
N PHE A 96 15.78 1.12 0.25
CA PHE A 96 16.05 2.54 0.14
C PHE A 96 15.30 3.09 -1.07
N PHE A 97 14.75 4.29 -0.91
CA PHE A 97 14.18 5.08 -2.00
C PHE A 97 15.16 6.20 -2.33
N THR A 98 15.65 6.24 -3.57
CA THR A 98 16.44 7.35 -4.07
C THR A 98 15.58 8.23 -4.96
N VAL A 99 15.64 9.53 -4.74
CA VAL A 99 14.92 10.52 -5.54
C VAL A 99 15.91 11.58 -5.95
N GLU A 100 15.99 11.80 -7.26
CA GLU A 100 16.84 12.82 -7.86
C GLU A 100 15.97 13.74 -8.72
N ILE A 101 16.13 15.04 -8.57
CA ILE A 101 15.44 16.04 -9.39
C ILE A 101 16.49 17.01 -9.92
N PHE A 102 16.53 17.18 -11.24
CA PHE A 102 17.43 18.07 -11.93
C PHE A 102 16.66 19.13 -12.71
N HIS A 103 17.30 20.29 -12.88
CA HIS A 103 16.88 21.32 -13.82
C HIS A 103 18.07 21.65 -14.73
N GLY A 104 18.03 21.12 -15.97
CA GLY A 104 19.23 21.06 -16.81
C GLY A 104 20.33 20.24 -16.14
N GLU A 105 21.52 20.82 -16.00
CA GLU A 105 22.69 20.18 -15.35
C GLU A 105 22.71 20.39 -13.81
N GLU A 106 21.80 21.20 -13.26
CA GLU A 106 21.78 21.51 -11.83
C GLU A 106 20.96 20.45 -11.07
N THR A 107 21.56 19.84 -10.05
CA THR A 107 20.87 18.94 -9.12
C THR A 107 20.14 19.75 -8.07
N LEU A 108 18.81 19.67 -8.05
CA LEU A 108 17.95 20.36 -7.08
C LEU A 108 17.72 19.49 -5.85
N VAL A 109 17.35 18.23 -6.07
CA VAL A 109 17.05 17.27 -5.01
C VAL A 109 17.89 16.02 -5.25
N SER A 110 18.53 15.54 -4.20
CA SER A 110 19.20 14.24 -4.18
C SER A 110 19.01 13.64 -2.80
N VAL A 111 18.02 12.77 -2.66
CA VAL A 111 17.59 12.24 -1.37
C VAL A 111 17.64 10.72 -1.37
N LEU A 112 18.21 10.18 -0.30
CA LEU A 112 18.15 8.78 0.05
C LEU A 112 17.23 8.62 1.27
N LYS A 113 16.10 7.95 1.09
CA LYS A 113 15.15 7.70 2.17
C LYS A 113 15.10 6.20 2.53
N PRO A 114 15.50 5.80 3.75
CA PRO A 114 15.31 4.43 4.21
C PRO A 114 13.82 4.07 4.25
N GLY A 115 13.46 2.87 3.80
CA GLY A 115 12.06 2.47 3.72
C GLY A 115 11.38 2.33 5.08
N GLU A 116 12.13 2.05 6.14
CA GLU A 116 11.62 2.08 7.53
C GLU A 116 11.16 3.48 7.98
N GLU A 117 11.68 4.53 7.35
CA GLU A 117 11.25 5.92 7.56
C GLU A 117 10.18 6.37 6.56
N ALA A 118 9.91 5.58 5.52
CA ALA A 118 8.89 5.85 4.52
C ALA A 118 7.52 5.41 5.08
N VAL A 119 6.89 6.28 5.86
CA VAL A 119 5.55 6.03 6.41
C VAL A 119 4.50 6.24 5.31
N PRO A 120 3.65 5.24 5.01
CA PRO A 120 2.55 5.43 4.07
C PRO A 120 1.61 6.56 4.52
N LYS A 121 1.25 7.46 3.61
CA LYS A 121 0.46 8.66 3.91
C LYS A 121 -0.89 8.37 4.59
N ASP A 122 -1.54 7.29 4.20
CA ASP A 122 -2.82 6.82 4.76
C ASP A 122 -2.67 5.50 5.55
N GLY A 123 -1.43 5.10 5.83
CA GLY A 123 -1.09 3.87 6.54
C GLY A 123 -1.21 2.59 5.72
N CYS A 124 -1.71 2.60 4.47
CA CYS A 124 -1.86 1.35 3.73
C CYS A 124 -1.81 1.36 2.21
N THR A 125 -1.68 2.50 1.57
CA THR A 125 -1.31 2.57 0.14
C THR A 125 0.19 2.65 -0.03
N PHE A 126 0.70 2.21 -1.19
CA PHE A 126 2.10 2.43 -1.57
C PHE A 126 2.26 3.90 -2.00
N ARG A 127 2.24 4.79 -1.01
CA ARG A 127 2.31 6.23 -1.21
C ARG A 127 3.03 6.89 -0.04
N PHE A 128 4.11 7.60 -0.34
CA PHE A 128 4.99 8.21 0.64
C PHE A 128 5.14 9.70 0.36
N GLU A 129 5.50 10.46 1.38
CA GLU A 129 5.82 11.88 1.27
C GLU A 129 7.15 12.13 1.97
N ILE A 130 8.07 12.77 1.25
CA ILE A 130 9.38 13.19 1.74
C ILE A 130 9.28 14.70 1.94
N ASP A 131 9.48 15.14 3.18
CA ASP A 131 9.53 16.57 3.54
C ASP A 131 10.95 17.10 3.33
N LEU A 132 11.06 18.20 2.57
CA LEU A 132 12.30 18.88 2.19
C LEU A 132 12.29 20.35 2.65
N THR A 133 11.34 20.75 3.50
CA THR A 133 11.22 22.13 3.98
C THR A 133 12.47 22.63 4.70
N ALA A 134 13.19 21.74 5.40
CA ALA A 134 14.45 22.06 6.07
C ALA A 134 15.65 22.21 5.11
N ASP A 135 15.55 21.65 3.90
CA ASP A 135 16.67 21.55 2.95
C ASP A 135 16.81 22.80 2.05
N ASN A 136 15.86 23.75 2.13
CA ASN A 136 15.88 25.02 1.40
C ASN A 136 16.16 24.89 -0.12
N VAL A 137 15.62 23.84 -0.75
CA VAL A 137 15.85 23.53 -2.17
C VAL A 137 15.19 24.57 -3.06
N THR A 138 15.98 25.44 -3.67
CA THR A 138 15.48 26.55 -4.49
C THR A 138 15.37 26.16 -5.96
N LEU A 139 14.24 26.46 -6.60
CA LEU A 139 14.06 26.30 -8.05
C LEU A 139 14.64 27.51 -8.78
N VAL A 140 15.87 27.37 -9.28
CA VAL A 140 16.52 28.41 -10.09
C VAL A 140 15.95 28.37 -11.51
N GLY A 141 15.25 29.43 -11.93
CA GLY A 141 14.67 29.54 -13.29
C GLY A 141 13.19 29.16 -13.43
N GLY A 142 12.51 28.82 -12.33
CA GLY A 142 11.07 28.54 -12.32
C GLY A 142 10.71 27.06 -12.52
N THR A 143 9.46 26.77 -12.90
CA THR A 143 8.94 25.41 -13.14
C THR A 143 9.19 24.97 -14.59
N GLY A 144 10.45 25.03 -15.01
CA GLY A 144 10.88 24.62 -16.34
C GLY A 144 10.75 23.13 -16.59
N GLU A 145 11.51 22.63 -17.55
CA GLU A 145 11.63 21.20 -17.79
C GLU A 145 12.50 20.57 -16.70
N LEU A 146 11.96 19.58 -15.98
CA LEU A 146 12.65 18.89 -14.90
C LEU A 146 12.98 17.47 -15.33
N THR A 147 14.12 16.97 -14.88
CA THR A 147 14.45 15.54 -14.95
C THR A 147 14.22 14.93 -13.58
N VAL A 148 13.38 13.90 -13.51
CA VAL A 148 12.99 13.21 -12.30
C VAL A 148 13.45 11.77 -12.36
N GLY A 149 14.32 11.40 -11.43
CA GLY A 149 14.76 10.04 -11.16
C GLY A 149 14.13 9.52 -9.86
N TRP A 150 13.58 8.32 -9.91
CA TRP A 150 13.18 7.57 -8.72
C TRP A 150 13.65 6.13 -8.85
N MET A 151 14.48 5.67 -7.92
CA MET A 151 14.86 4.26 -7.83
C MET A 151 14.52 3.67 -6.46
N VAL A 152 14.37 2.35 -6.46
CA VAL A 152 14.23 1.53 -5.27
C VAL A 152 15.41 0.57 -5.21
N VAL A 153 16.15 0.58 -4.11
CA VAL A 153 17.37 -0.20 -3.92
C VAL A 153 17.21 -1.08 -2.69
N MET A 154 17.64 -2.35 -2.76
CA MET A 154 17.69 -3.21 -1.59
C MET A 154 18.88 -2.88 -0.69
N LYS A 155 18.68 -2.92 0.63
CA LYS A 155 19.78 -2.89 1.60
C LYS A 155 20.75 -4.03 1.30
N GLY A 156 22.06 -3.73 1.32
CA GLY A 156 23.10 -4.67 0.85
C GLY A 156 23.46 -4.52 -0.63
N VAL A 157 22.69 -3.74 -1.40
CA VAL A 157 22.88 -3.51 -2.85
C VAL A 157 22.70 -4.80 -3.69
N ASP A 158 21.87 -5.72 -3.20
CA ASP A 158 21.60 -7.00 -3.88
C ASP A 158 20.59 -6.88 -5.03
N GLY A 159 20.02 -5.69 -5.24
CA GLY A 159 19.13 -5.38 -6.35
C GLY A 159 18.68 -3.92 -6.36
N ALA A 160 18.42 -3.40 -7.55
CA ALA A 160 17.89 -2.05 -7.77
C ALA A 160 16.86 -2.07 -8.90
N PHE A 161 15.87 -1.19 -8.80
CA PHE A 161 14.82 -1.04 -9.80
C PHE A 161 14.51 0.45 -10.02
N ALA A 162 14.65 0.90 -11.26
CA ALA A 162 14.28 2.25 -11.67
C ALA A 162 12.75 2.32 -11.81
N MET A 163 12.12 3.11 -10.93
CA MET A 163 10.68 3.36 -10.96
C MET A 163 10.33 4.47 -11.94
N MET A 164 11.24 5.44 -12.11
CA MET A 164 11.05 6.54 -13.05
C MET A 164 12.41 7.11 -13.44
N GLU A 165 12.57 7.42 -14.72
CA GLU A 165 13.67 8.23 -15.23
C GLU A 165 13.13 9.08 -16.38
N ARG A 166 12.66 10.29 -16.04
CA ARG A 166 11.85 11.09 -16.95
C ARG A 166 12.24 12.56 -16.94
N GLU A 167 12.53 13.07 -18.13
CA GLU A 167 12.59 14.51 -18.41
C GLU A 167 11.23 15.03 -18.89
N GLY A 168 10.84 16.22 -18.42
CA GLY A 168 9.66 16.93 -18.91
C GLY A 168 9.15 18.01 -17.96
N LYS A 169 8.15 18.78 -18.42
CA LYS A 169 7.53 19.85 -17.61
C LYS A 169 6.58 19.35 -16.51
N GLY A 170 6.34 18.04 -16.45
CA GLY A 170 5.29 17.44 -15.63
C GLY A 170 3.89 17.96 -15.98
N ARG A 171 2.90 17.61 -15.16
CA ARG A 171 1.51 18.06 -15.29
C ARG A 171 1.13 18.86 -14.06
N THR A 172 0.39 19.95 -14.23
CA THR A 172 -0.30 20.65 -13.14
C THR A 172 -1.79 20.35 -13.23
N VAL A 173 -2.44 20.11 -12.09
CA VAL A 173 -3.86 19.73 -12.03
C VAL A 173 -4.68 20.91 -11.53
N GLY A 174 -5.74 21.28 -12.25
CA GLY A 174 -6.68 22.31 -11.80
C GLY A 174 -6.09 23.73 -11.71
N GLY A 175 -4.99 24.01 -12.42
CA GLY A 175 -4.28 25.29 -12.34
C GLY A 175 -3.42 25.46 -11.08
N ASP A 176 -3.33 24.43 -10.24
CA ASP A 176 -2.47 24.41 -9.06
C ASP A 176 -0.99 24.34 -9.48
N GLN A 177 -0.27 25.46 -9.34
CA GLN A 177 1.16 25.54 -9.60
C GLN A 177 2.02 25.09 -8.41
N THR A 178 1.41 24.72 -7.28
CA THR A 178 2.12 24.24 -6.08
C THR A 178 2.48 22.77 -6.16
N LYS A 179 2.03 22.06 -7.21
CA LYS A 179 2.32 20.64 -7.40
C LYS A 179 2.55 20.32 -8.86
N VAL A 180 3.56 19.51 -9.13
CA VAL A 180 3.91 19.03 -10.46
C VAL A 180 3.95 17.51 -10.45
N TRP A 181 3.13 16.89 -11.29
CA TRP A 181 2.95 15.44 -11.38
C TRP A 181 3.73 14.85 -12.54
N PHE A 182 4.47 13.78 -12.25
CA PHE A 182 5.13 12.92 -13.22
C PHE A 182 4.59 11.51 -13.05
N ASN A 183 4.34 10.85 -14.17
CA ASN A 183 3.89 9.46 -14.17
C ASN A 183 4.62 8.67 -15.25
N GLU A 184 4.92 7.41 -14.97
CA GLU A 184 5.56 6.51 -15.93
C GLU A 184 4.96 5.12 -15.84
N LYS A 185 4.66 4.53 -17.00
CA LYS A 185 4.15 3.16 -17.04
C LYS A 185 5.27 2.20 -16.74
N LEU A 186 5.03 1.34 -15.77
CA LEU A 186 6.00 0.36 -15.32
C LEU A 186 5.86 -0.98 -16.06
N PRO A 187 6.95 -1.76 -16.18
CA PRO A 187 6.92 -3.07 -16.80
C PRO A 187 5.99 -4.04 -16.06
N VAL A 188 5.26 -4.86 -16.80
CA VAL A 188 4.36 -5.86 -16.22
C VAL A 188 5.14 -7.14 -15.88
N PRO A 189 5.07 -7.66 -14.65
CA PRO A 189 5.67 -8.95 -14.30
C PRO A 189 5.12 -10.09 -15.18
N GLY A 190 6.00 -10.86 -15.83
CA GLY A 190 5.62 -11.88 -16.81
C GLY A 190 4.77 -13.03 -16.25
N CYS A 191 4.84 -13.28 -14.94
CA CYS A 191 4.08 -14.34 -14.25
C CYS A 191 2.68 -13.89 -13.77
N CYS A 192 2.38 -12.58 -13.79
CA CYS A 192 1.28 -12.00 -13.02
C CYS A 192 0.20 -11.33 -13.88
N LYS A 193 -0.25 -11.98 -14.97
CA LYS A 193 -1.39 -11.50 -15.78
C LYS A 193 -2.69 -11.28 -14.97
N GLY A 194 -2.80 -11.86 -13.78
CA GLY A 194 -3.93 -11.71 -12.87
C GLY A 194 -3.75 -10.74 -11.70
N LEU A 195 -2.61 -10.04 -11.56
CA LEU A 195 -2.42 -9.04 -10.48
C LEU A 195 -3.08 -7.71 -10.85
N MET A 196 -3.27 -7.48 -12.14
CA MET A 196 -3.98 -6.33 -12.70
C MET A 196 -5.42 -6.76 -12.99
N HIS A 197 -6.38 -6.24 -12.23
CA HIS A 197 -7.78 -6.68 -12.29
C HIS A 197 -8.51 -6.21 -13.58
N ASP A 198 -7.87 -5.37 -14.39
CA ASP A 198 -8.44 -4.67 -15.55
C ASP A 198 -7.49 -4.50 -16.74
N GLY A 199 -6.29 -5.08 -16.71
CA GLY A 199 -5.27 -4.87 -17.76
C GLY A 199 -4.70 -3.45 -17.80
N THR A 200 -5.07 -2.57 -16.87
CA THR A 200 -4.42 -1.27 -16.69
C THR A 200 -3.07 -1.53 -16.02
N GLY A 201 -1.99 -1.15 -16.68
CA GLY A 201 -0.64 -1.32 -16.15
C GLY A 201 -0.46 -0.59 -14.82
N ILE A 202 0.61 -0.91 -14.10
CA ILE A 202 1.02 -0.11 -12.96
C ILE A 202 1.76 1.12 -13.48
N GLU A 203 1.53 2.26 -12.83
CA GLU A 203 2.22 3.52 -13.10
C GLU A 203 2.94 3.99 -11.84
N ALA A 204 4.20 4.36 -11.96
CA ALA A 204 4.90 5.14 -10.95
C ALA A 204 4.40 6.58 -10.99
N GLU A 205 4.27 7.21 -9.83
CA GLU A 205 3.95 8.61 -9.67
C GLU A 205 5.01 9.31 -8.81
N VAL A 206 5.50 10.45 -9.30
CA VAL A 206 6.27 11.41 -8.51
C VAL A 206 5.53 12.74 -8.51
N VAL A 207 5.30 13.30 -7.31
CA VAL A 207 4.63 14.59 -7.13
C VAL A 207 5.61 15.55 -6.46
N VAL A 208 6.07 16.54 -7.20
CA VAL A 208 6.95 17.60 -6.68
C VAL A 208 6.07 18.72 -6.12
N GLY A 209 6.12 18.93 -4.81
CA GLY A 209 5.44 20.03 -4.15
C GLY A 209 6.32 21.27 -4.09
N ILE A 210 5.79 22.37 -4.57
CA ILE A 210 6.46 23.65 -4.71
C ILE A 210 5.82 24.66 -3.77
N GLY A 211 6.64 25.23 -2.90
CA GLY A 211 6.30 26.34 -2.03
C GLY A 211 6.95 27.65 -2.45
N GLU A 212 6.73 28.66 -1.61
CA GLU A 212 7.32 29.98 -1.76
C GLU A 212 8.22 30.25 -0.56
N GLY A 213 9.51 30.43 -0.80
CA GLY A 213 10.48 30.76 0.24
C GLY A 213 10.44 32.25 0.61
N ASP A 214 11.15 32.61 1.68
CA ASP A 214 11.14 33.96 2.29
C ASP A 214 11.41 35.11 1.31
N ASN A 215 12.09 34.84 0.19
CA ASN A 215 12.47 35.82 -0.83
C ASN A 215 11.52 35.81 -2.06
N GLY A 216 10.35 35.18 -1.98
CA GLY A 216 9.44 34.99 -3.12
C GLY A 216 9.97 34.01 -4.17
N LYS A 217 11.04 33.27 -3.86
CA LYS A 217 11.61 32.24 -4.74
C LYS A 217 10.82 30.96 -4.56
N LYS A 218 10.49 30.30 -5.66
CA LYS A 218 9.88 28.96 -5.62
C LYS A 218 10.89 27.96 -5.04
N MET A 219 10.45 27.13 -4.12
CA MET A 219 11.26 26.10 -3.48
C MET A 219 10.56 24.74 -3.54
N VAL A 220 11.32 23.65 -3.60
CA VAL A 220 10.78 22.30 -3.48
C VAL A 220 10.63 21.99 -2.00
N GLU A 221 9.38 21.88 -1.54
CA GLU A 221 9.07 21.61 -0.13
C GLU A 221 8.89 20.13 0.15
N ARG A 222 8.46 19.36 -0.84
CA ARG A 222 8.12 17.96 -0.66
C ARG A 222 8.19 17.17 -1.94
N VAL A 223 8.45 15.88 -1.81
CA VAL A 223 8.30 14.92 -2.90
C VAL A 223 7.38 13.79 -2.48
N GLY A 224 6.28 13.62 -3.20
CA GLY A 224 5.39 12.47 -3.08
C GLY A 224 5.82 11.35 -4.02
N LEU A 225 5.87 10.12 -3.52
CA LEU A 225 6.13 8.91 -4.31
C LEU A 225 4.91 8.00 -4.24
N GLY A 226 4.51 7.40 -5.35
CA GLY A 226 3.32 6.55 -5.39
C GLY A 226 3.35 5.48 -6.47
N LEU A 227 2.62 4.40 -6.23
CA LEU A 227 2.30 3.40 -7.24
C LEU A 227 0.79 3.39 -7.51
N MET A 228 0.39 3.45 -8.77
CA MET A 228 -1.01 3.49 -9.19
C MET A 228 -1.37 2.37 -10.17
N SER A 229 -2.64 1.98 -10.17
CA SER A 229 -3.29 1.15 -11.20
C SER A 229 -4.69 1.70 -11.44
N GLY A 230 -5.08 1.93 -12.69
CA GLY A 230 -6.40 2.45 -13.05
C GLY A 230 -6.80 3.74 -12.30
N CYS A 231 -5.86 4.68 -12.14
CA CYS A 231 -6.03 5.95 -11.41
C CYS A 231 -6.24 5.81 -9.88
N ARG A 232 -5.90 4.67 -9.28
CA ARG A 232 -5.95 4.47 -7.82
C ARG A 232 -4.60 4.01 -7.31
N TYR A 233 -4.21 4.47 -6.12
CA TYR A 233 -3.01 3.96 -5.48
C TYR A 233 -3.17 2.48 -5.13
N VAL A 234 -2.12 1.69 -5.36
CA VAL A 234 -2.07 0.28 -4.97
C VAL A 234 -1.86 0.16 -3.46
N THR A 235 -2.20 -0.98 -2.89
CA THR A 235 -1.92 -1.23 -1.46
C THR A 235 -0.41 -1.36 -1.25
N LEU A 236 0.06 -1.09 -0.02
CA LEU A 236 1.46 -1.28 0.35
C LEU A 236 1.94 -2.70 0.01
N GLU A 237 1.11 -3.71 0.31
CA GLU A 237 1.41 -5.11 0.03
C GLU A 237 1.56 -5.37 -1.48
N ASP A 238 0.62 -4.86 -2.30
CA ASP A 238 0.68 -5.04 -3.76
C ASP A 238 1.91 -4.34 -4.35
N GLY A 239 2.27 -3.17 -3.83
CA GLY A 239 3.49 -2.45 -4.24
C GLY A 239 4.78 -3.19 -3.86
N LEU A 240 4.86 -3.75 -2.65
CA LEU A 240 6.01 -4.57 -2.24
C LEU A 240 6.11 -5.86 -3.05
N ARG A 241 4.98 -6.51 -3.38
CA ARG A 241 4.96 -7.68 -4.28
C ARG A 241 5.44 -7.34 -5.68
N TYR A 242 5.02 -6.18 -6.19
CA TYR A 242 5.49 -5.68 -7.49
C TYR A 242 7.01 -5.51 -7.48
N LEU A 243 7.55 -4.83 -6.46
CA LEU A 243 8.99 -4.63 -6.31
C LEU A 243 9.76 -5.94 -6.12
N GLN A 244 9.23 -6.86 -5.32
CA GLN A 244 9.85 -8.16 -5.09
C GLN A 244 10.16 -8.92 -6.37
N TYR A 245 9.25 -8.87 -7.36
CA TYR A 245 9.47 -9.53 -8.65
C TYR A 245 10.71 -9.01 -9.37
N PHE A 246 10.95 -7.70 -9.33
CA PHE A 246 12.08 -7.07 -10.03
C PHE A 246 13.37 -7.05 -9.20
N LEU A 247 13.26 -6.97 -7.88
CA LEU A 247 14.40 -6.83 -6.99
C LEU A 247 15.03 -8.16 -6.58
N LEU A 248 14.23 -9.19 -6.29
CA LEU A 248 14.78 -10.48 -5.83
C LEU A 248 15.24 -11.38 -6.97
N GLY A 249 14.80 -11.11 -8.21
CA GLY A 249 15.01 -12.01 -9.34
C GLY A 249 14.37 -13.37 -9.11
N ASN A 250 13.84 -14.01 -10.16
CA ASN A 250 13.68 -15.46 -10.07
C ASN A 250 15.10 -16.03 -10.05
N GLU A 251 15.57 -16.50 -8.90
CA GLU A 251 16.67 -17.46 -8.87
C GLU A 251 16.35 -18.52 -9.92
N LYS A 252 17.24 -18.60 -10.91
CA LYS A 252 17.16 -19.57 -11.98
C LYS A 252 16.98 -20.94 -11.34
N THR A 253 15.83 -21.57 -11.50
CA THR A 253 15.70 -23.02 -11.49
C THR A 253 16.42 -23.57 -12.72
N GLY A 254 17.74 -23.40 -12.76
CA GLY A 254 18.65 -24.15 -13.60
C GLY A 254 19.00 -25.45 -12.89
N THR A 255 18.01 -26.34 -12.72
CA THR A 255 18.27 -27.76 -12.54
C THR A 255 17.68 -28.49 -13.73
N GLY A 256 18.53 -28.65 -14.74
CA GLY A 256 18.24 -29.39 -15.95
C GLY A 256 19.52 -30.02 -16.47
N THR A 257 20.09 -30.94 -15.70
CA THR A 257 21.04 -31.94 -16.19
C THR A 257 20.41 -32.76 -17.32
N ARG A 258 20.92 -32.62 -18.54
CA ARG A 258 21.54 -33.73 -19.28
C ARG A 258 22.35 -33.21 -20.47
#